data_AF-A0A928ZH28-F1
#
_entry.id   AF-A0A928ZH28-F1
#
_cell.length_a   1.000
_cell.length_b   1.000
_cell.length_c   1.000
_cell.angle_alpha   90.00
_cell.angle_beta   90.00
_cell.angle_gamma   90.00
#
_symmetry.space_group_name_H-M   'P 1'
#
loop_
_entity.id
_entity.type
_entity.pdbx_description
1 polymer ?
#
loop_
_entity_poly.entity_id
_entity_poly.type
_entity_poly.pdbx_seq_one_letter_code
_entity_poly.pdbx_strand_id
1 'polypeptide(L)'
;MQKTTCFTLAFSFLLVLPAMAQLGKVWTDFQSYSVDIQNYLRNNLSDTLRPLEIRSQNALNNATGESNIPNPIEAVKSFRQDILFNPVTDKFENNPVIQANSVSNEIGRLITRSSIESVMGRDGQIRLKSQLQNTQTIIDNIEELSQESDNIFQRLASAATNLGQSNPLAALEGEKGNLQLQTIKIQQEQTKIISEALSQSIKTHQSLQYSNLNLANISQQMEAMNRTRRVDASTEAARLIRTTSQTDLFGREEN
;
A
#
# COMPACT_ATOMS: atom_id res chain seq x y z
N MET A 1 -46.39 10.82 -28.79
CA MET A 1 -45.66 9.96 -27.83
C MET A 1 -44.13 10.11 -27.88
N GLN A 2 -43.55 11.12 -28.57
CA GLN A 2 -42.08 11.30 -28.69
C GLN A 2 -41.44 12.24 -27.66
N LYS A 3 -42.22 12.88 -26.77
CA LYS A 3 -41.71 13.88 -25.82
C LYS A 3 -41.30 13.30 -24.46
N THR A 4 -41.76 12.10 -24.12
CA THR A 4 -41.45 11.44 -22.83
C THR A 4 -40.15 10.65 -22.86
N THR A 5 -39.71 10.16 -24.02
CA THR A 5 -38.43 9.43 -24.18
C THR A 5 -37.19 10.29 -24.06
N CYS A 6 -37.29 11.61 -24.31
CA CYS A 6 -36.14 12.52 -24.16
C CYS A 6 -35.87 12.83 -22.67
N PHE A 7 -36.90 12.79 -21.82
CA PHE A 7 -36.79 13.12 -20.39
C PHE A 7 -36.18 11.98 -19.56
N THR A 8 -36.44 10.71 -19.94
CA THR A 8 -35.83 9.55 -19.28
C THR A 8 -34.34 9.40 -19.59
N LEU A 9 -33.89 9.81 -20.80
CA LEU A 9 -32.49 9.71 -21.21
C LEU A 9 -31.60 10.79 -20.57
N ALA A 10 -32.15 11.97 -20.29
CA ALA A 10 -31.45 13.04 -19.58
C ALA A 10 -31.22 12.71 -18.09
N PHE A 11 -32.13 11.95 -17.46
CA PHE A 11 -32.00 11.53 -16.06
C PHE A 11 -30.90 10.48 -15.86
N SER A 12 -30.65 9.62 -16.86
CA SER A 12 -29.55 8.64 -16.82
C SER A 12 -28.16 9.28 -16.91
N PHE A 13 -28.00 10.46 -17.53
CA PHE A 13 -26.70 11.14 -17.60
C PHE A 13 -26.33 11.88 -16.31
N LEU A 14 -27.30 12.30 -15.50
CA LEU A 14 -27.06 12.98 -14.22
C LEU A 14 -26.56 12.04 -13.12
N LEU A 15 -26.81 10.73 -13.22
CA LEU A 15 -26.33 9.72 -12.28
C LEU A 15 -24.87 9.30 -12.51
N VAL A 16 -24.24 9.68 -13.63
CA VAL A 16 -22.84 9.33 -13.95
C VAL A 16 -21.84 10.37 -13.41
N LEU A 17 -22.29 11.60 -13.16
CA LEU A 17 -21.44 12.69 -12.64
C LEU A 17 -20.87 12.43 -11.22
N PRO A 18 -21.61 11.84 -10.26
CA PRO A 18 -21.07 11.54 -8.93
C PRO A 18 -19.92 10.51 -8.96
N ALA A 19 -20.02 9.51 -9.84
CA ALA A 19 -19.01 8.46 -9.97
C ALA A 19 -17.67 9.00 -10.47
N MET A 20 -17.69 9.96 -11.41
CA MET A 20 -16.48 10.62 -11.91
C MET A 20 -15.79 11.48 -10.84
N ALA A 21 -16.57 12.17 -10.00
CA ALA A 21 -16.03 12.95 -8.89
C ALA A 21 -15.41 12.06 -7.80
N GLN A 22 -15.98 10.89 -7.52
CA GLN A 22 -15.43 9.92 -6.58
C GLN A 22 -14.16 9.23 -7.13
N LEU A 23 -14.09 8.96 -8.43
CA LEU A 23 -12.89 8.42 -9.07
C LEU A 23 -11.70 9.40 -9.00
N GLY A 24 -11.96 10.72 -9.10
CA GLY A 24 -10.94 11.75 -8.92
C GLY A 24 -10.32 11.76 -7.52
N LYS A 25 -11.08 11.41 -6.47
CA LYS A 25 -10.56 11.27 -5.09
C LYS A 25 -9.61 10.09 -4.95
N VAL A 26 -9.97 8.93 -5.52
CA VAL A 26 -9.13 7.72 -5.50
C VAL A 26 -7.78 7.97 -6.18
N TRP A 27 -7.81 8.66 -7.32
CA TRP A 27 -6.58 9.03 -8.03
C TRP A 27 -5.70 9.98 -7.22
N THR A 28 -6.30 11.00 -6.60
CA THR A 28 -5.57 11.97 -5.77
C THR A 28 -4.94 11.28 -4.55
N ASP A 29 -5.68 10.39 -3.88
CA ASP A 29 -5.18 9.61 -2.76
C ASP A 29 -3.98 8.73 -3.16
N PHE A 30 -4.04 8.11 -4.34
CA PHE A 30 -2.95 7.31 -4.88
C PHE A 30 -1.71 8.15 -5.22
N GLN A 31 -1.91 9.33 -5.80
CA GLN A 31 -0.80 10.26 -6.07
C GLN A 31 -0.13 10.71 -4.76
N SER A 32 -0.90 11.04 -3.72
CA SER A 32 -0.34 11.37 -2.40
C SER A 32 0.45 10.21 -1.80
N TYR A 33 -0.07 8.98 -1.88
CA TYR A 33 0.65 7.77 -1.46
C TYR A 33 2.02 7.64 -2.17
N SER A 34 2.04 7.83 -3.49
CA SER A 34 3.28 7.76 -4.27
C SER A 34 4.27 8.87 -3.89
N VAL A 35 3.80 10.10 -3.64
CA VAL A 35 4.64 11.21 -3.18
C VAL A 35 5.27 10.92 -1.83
N ASP A 36 4.51 10.34 -0.88
CA ASP A 36 5.01 9.97 0.44
C ASP A 36 6.17 8.97 0.35
N ILE A 37 6.06 7.98 -0.56
CA ILE A 37 7.15 7.04 -0.84
C ILE A 37 8.40 7.79 -1.30
N GLN A 38 8.28 8.69 -2.27
CA GLN A 38 9.43 9.43 -2.79
C GLN A 38 10.08 10.32 -1.74
N ASN A 39 9.27 11.01 -0.94
CA ASN A 39 9.75 11.88 0.13
C ASN A 39 10.52 11.06 1.17
N TYR A 40 9.97 9.92 1.59
CA TYR A 40 10.66 9.04 2.52
C TYR A 40 12.01 8.57 1.97
N LEU A 41 12.04 8.09 0.73
CA LEU A 41 13.28 7.61 0.11
C LEU A 41 14.33 8.72 0.04
N ARG A 42 13.98 9.90 -0.50
CA ARG A 42 14.90 11.03 -0.61
C ARG A 42 15.50 11.45 0.74
N ASN A 43 14.69 11.43 1.80
CA ASN A 43 15.11 11.88 3.12
C ASN A 43 15.94 10.84 3.90
N ASN A 44 15.83 9.55 3.58
CA ASN A 44 16.49 8.48 4.34
C ASN A 44 17.68 7.82 3.61
N LEU A 45 17.87 8.13 2.32
CA LEU A 45 19.02 7.65 1.55
C LEU A 45 20.34 8.23 2.08
N SER A 46 20.39 9.54 2.37
CA SER A 46 21.57 10.32 2.80
C SER A 46 22.22 9.89 4.10
N ASP A 47 21.48 9.20 4.94
CA ASP A 47 21.93 8.87 6.28
C ASP A 47 22.38 7.41 6.36
N THR A 48 21.88 6.57 5.44
CA THR A 48 22.06 5.13 5.50
C THR A 48 23.09 4.63 4.50
N LEU A 49 23.29 5.31 3.36
CA LEU A 49 24.02 4.74 2.22
C LEU A 49 25.38 5.41 1.92
N ARG A 50 25.94 6.25 2.82
CA ARG A 50 27.18 6.99 2.53
C ARG A 50 28.34 6.05 2.24
N PRO A 51 29.11 6.29 1.15
CA PRO A 51 29.07 7.40 0.19
C PRO A 51 28.29 7.12 -1.12
N LEU A 52 27.48 6.07 -1.17
CA LEU A 52 26.83 5.53 -2.38
C LEU A 52 25.42 6.08 -2.62
N GLU A 53 25.02 7.17 -1.97
CA GLU A 53 23.69 7.73 -2.13
C GLU A 53 23.37 8.15 -3.55
N ILE A 54 24.27 8.86 -4.21
CA ILE A 54 23.98 9.41 -5.54
C ILE A 54 23.68 8.26 -6.51
N ARG A 55 24.44 7.17 -6.41
CA ARG A 55 24.24 5.95 -7.21
C ARG A 55 22.93 5.26 -6.84
N SER A 56 22.62 5.18 -5.55
CA SER A 56 21.38 4.58 -5.05
C SER A 56 20.15 5.38 -5.50
N GLN A 57 20.23 6.71 -5.46
CA GLN A 57 19.19 7.62 -5.95
C GLN A 57 19.00 7.49 -7.45
N ASN A 58 20.09 7.39 -8.23
CA ASN A 58 20.00 7.17 -9.67
C ASN A 58 19.34 5.82 -9.99
N ALA A 59 19.71 4.76 -9.27
CA ALA A 59 19.09 3.44 -9.43
C ALA A 59 17.60 3.46 -9.11
N LEU A 60 17.19 4.17 -8.05
CA LEU A 60 15.78 4.38 -7.69
C LEU A 60 15.02 5.19 -8.75
N ASN A 61 15.61 6.27 -9.24
CA ASN A 61 14.99 7.11 -10.29
C ASN A 61 14.80 6.31 -11.58
N ASN A 62 15.80 5.54 -11.99
CA ASN A 62 15.74 4.70 -13.19
C ASN A 62 14.73 3.56 -13.07
N ALA A 63 14.47 3.10 -11.84
CA ALA A 63 13.49 2.05 -11.55
C ALA A 63 12.08 2.60 -11.24
N THR A 64 11.89 3.91 -11.25
CA THR A 64 10.58 4.53 -10.99
C THR A 64 9.74 4.55 -12.27
N GLY A 65 8.58 3.91 -12.22
CA GLY A 65 7.63 3.87 -13.34
C GLY A 65 6.68 5.06 -13.38
N GLU A 66 5.71 5.02 -14.29
CA GLU A 66 4.72 6.09 -14.52
C GLU A 66 3.86 6.41 -13.28
N SER A 67 3.66 5.42 -12.41
CA SER A 67 2.97 5.59 -11.13
C SER A 67 3.82 6.23 -10.04
N ASN A 68 5.04 6.71 -10.37
CA ASN A 68 5.92 7.39 -9.43
C ASN A 68 6.32 6.53 -8.21
N ILE A 69 6.27 5.20 -8.35
CA ILE A 69 6.68 4.21 -7.35
C ILE A 69 7.87 3.43 -7.92
N PRO A 70 8.98 3.30 -7.18
CA PRO A 70 10.14 2.54 -7.62
C PRO A 70 9.90 1.04 -7.60
N ASN A 71 10.33 0.35 -8.66
CA ASN A 71 10.39 -1.10 -8.69
C ASN A 71 11.61 -1.58 -7.88
N PRO A 72 11.41 -2.33 -6.76
CA PRO A 72 12.51 -2.75 -5.91
C PRO A 72 13.50 -3.71 -6.60
N ILE A 73 13.01 -4.55 -7.53
CA ILE A 73 13.85 -5.51 -8.24
C ILE A 73 14.76 -4.78 -9.22
N GLU A 74 14.19 -3.86 -10.00
CA GLU A 74 14.95 -3.11 -11.00
C GLU A 74 15.92 -2.12 -10.34
N ALA A 75 15.51 -1.46 -9.24
CA ALA A 75 16.38 -0.56 -8.48
C ALA A 75 17.62 -1.30 -7.98
N VAL A 76 17.45 -2.49 -7.39
CA VAL A 76 18.55 -3.32 -6.91
C VAL A 76 19.44 -3.80 -8.06
N LYS A 77 18.85 -4.27 -9.16
CA LYS A 77 19.60 -4.75 -10.32
C LYS A 77 20.46 -3.65 -10.94
N SER A 78 19.86 -2.48 -11.17
CA SER A 78 20.53 -1.29 -11.71
C SER A 78 21.70 -0.86 -10.82
N PHE A 79 21.47 -0.81 -9.50
CA PHE A 79 22.53 -0.48 -8.54
C PHE A 79 23.68 -1.49 -8.56
N ARG A 80 23.39 -2.80 -8.53
CA ARG A 80 24.44 -3.84 -8.57
C ARG A 80 25.28 -3.75 -9.84
N GLN A 81 24.63 -3.49 -10.97
CA GLN A 81 25.31 -3.35 -12.25
C GLN A 81 26.26 -2.14 -12.24
N ASP A 82 25.83 -1.00 -11.70
CA ASP A 82 26.69 0.19 -11.55
C ASP A 82 27.92 -0.06 -10.67
N ILE A 83 27.78 -0.76 -9.54
CA ILE A 83 28.92 -1.10 -8.66
C ILE A 83 29.87 -2.09 -9.34
N LEU A 84 29.36 -3.01 -10.16
CA LEU A 84 30.18 -3.98 -10.89
C LEU A 84 31.08 -3.31 -11.93
N PHE A 85 30.57 -2.32 -12.65
CA PHE A 85 31.34 -1.57 -13.64
C PHE A 85 32.23 -0.49 -13.02
N ASN A 86 31.80 0.11 -11.92
CA ASN A 86 32.48 1.21 -11.25
C ASN A 86 32.62 0.95 -9.74
N PRO A 87 33.50 0.02 -9.33
CA PRO A 87 33.62 -0.39 -7.94
C PRO A 87 34.11 0.74 -7.05
N VAL A 88 33.53 0.86 -5.85
CA VAL A 88 33.98 1.77 -4.80
C VAL A 88 34.41 0.93 -3.62
N THR A 89 35.67 1.01 -3.21
CA THR A 89 36.16 0.26 -2.05
C THR A 89 36.05 1.12 -0.79
N ASP A 90 35.52 0.56 0.28
CA ASP A 90 35.58 1.18 1.62
C ASP A 90 36.78 0.59 2.39
N LYS A 91 37.33 1.36 3.34
CA LYS A 91 38.47 0.96 4.20
C LYS A 91 38.23 -0.35 4.96
N PHE A 92 36.97 -0.73 5.14
CA PHE A 92 36.53 -1.92 5.88
C PHE A 92 35.88 -3.00 5.01
N GLU A 93 35.57 -2.70 3.73
CA GLU A 93 34.90 -3.64 2.82
C GLU A 93 35.50 -3.47 1.42
N ASN A 94 36.56 -4.23 1.16
CA ASN A 94 37.31 -4.19 -0.10
C ASN A 94 36.66 -5.01 -1.21
N ASN A 95 35.65 -5.83 -0.90
CA ASN A 95 34.97 -6.65 -1.89
C ASN A 95 33.74 -5.89 -2.44
N PRO A 96 33.79 -5.39 -3.69
CA PRO A 96 32.70 -4.61 -4.28
C PRO A 96 31.41 -5.42 -4.44
N VAL A 97 31.48 -6.76 -4.58
CA VAL A 97 30.31 -7.62 -4.68
C VAL A 97 29.56 -7.71 -3.34
N ILE A 98 30.31 -7.82 -2.24
CA ILE A 98 29.72 -7.85 -0.89
C ILE A 98 29.09 -6.50 -0.57
N GLN A 99 29.79 -5.41 -0.87
CA GLN A 99 29.26 -4.06 -0.68
C GLN A 99 28.01 -3.81 -1.53
N ALA A 100 28.01 -4.21 -2.81
CA ALA A 100 26.86 -4.11 -3.69
C ALA A 100 25.64 -4.85 -3.13
N ASN A 101 25.84 -6.07 -2.60
CA ASN A 101 24.77 -6.85 -1.99
C ASN A 101 24.22 -6.21 -0.71
N SER A 102 25.09 -5.73 0.18
CA SER A 102 24.67 -5.04 1.42
C SER A 102 23.83 -3.80 1.12
N VAL A 103 24.29 -2.94 0.21
CA VAL A 103 23.57 -1.71 -0.16
C VAL A 103 22.29 -2.03 -0.93
N SER A 104 22.31 -3.04 -1.80
CA SER A 104 21.09 -3.53 -2.47
C SER A 104 20.01 -3.95 -1.47
N ASN A 105 20.41 -4.71 -0.44
CA ASN A 105 19.49 -5.15 0.60
C ASN A 105 18.92 -3.94 1.36
N GLU A 106 19.74 -2.91 1.59
CA GLU A 106 19.30 -1.68 2.23
C GLU A 106 18.36 -0.84 1.35
N ILE A 107 18.63 -0.71 0.05
CA ILE A 107 17.68 -0.10 -0.91
C ILE A 107 16.34 -0.82 -0.85
N GLY A 108 16.32 -2.16 -0.89
CA GLY A 108 15.09 -2.94 -0.75
C GLY A 108 14.37 -2.70 0.58
N ARG A 109 15.13 -2.55 1.67
CA ARG A 109 14.60 -2.24 3.00
C ARG A 109 13.99 -0.84 3.06
N LEU A 110 14.65 0.15 2.48
CA LEU A 110 14.17 1.53 2.40
C LEU A 110 12.89 1.63 1.57
N ILE A 111 12.80 0.92 0.45
CA ILE A 111 11.56 0.84 -0.36
C ILE A 111 10.44 0.21 0.47
N THR A 112 10.72 -0.89 1.17
CA THR A 112 9.73 -1.54 2.05
C THR A 112 9.25 -0.59 3.15
N ARG A 113 10.18 0.09 3.85
CA ARG A 113 9.86 1.07 4.89
C ARG A 113 9.12 2.29 4.32
N SER A 114 9.45 2.76 3.13
CA SER A 114 8.73 3.87 2.49
C SER A 114 7.27 3.52 2.20
N SER A 115 7.00 2.28 1.77
CA SER A 115 5.63 1.81 1.54
C SER A 115 4.87 1.72 2.86
N ILE A 116 5.52 1.21 3.91
CA ILE A 116 4.93 1.17 5.25
C ILE A 116 4.64 2.58 5.76
N GLU A 117 5.58 3.52 5.67
CA GLU A 117 5.40 4.90 6.11
C GLU A 117 4.30 5.63 5.31
N SER A 118 4.21 5.39 4.00
CA SER A 118 3.14 5.99 3.19
C SER A 118 1.72 5.50 3.55
N VAL A 119 1.60 4.37 4.24
CA VAL A 119 0.29 3.84 4.70
C VAL A 119 0.06 4.12 6.18
N MET A 120 1.08 3.88 7.00
CA MET A 120 0.99 3.90 8.46
C MET A 120 1.56 5.17 9.08
N GLY A 121 2.26 5.99 8.32
CA GLY A 121 2.68 7.33 8.71
C GLY A 121 1.49 8.25 8.88
N ARG A 122 1.77 9.46 9.38
CA ARG A 122 0.73 10.43 9.74
C ARG A 122 -0.23 10.74 8.58
N ASP A 123 0.30 10.98 7.39
CA ASP A 123 -0.50 11.34 6.23
C ASP A 123 -1.31 10.16 5.68
N GLY A 124 -0.72 8.95 5.71
CA GLY A 124 -1.42 7.70 5.40
C GLY A 124 -2.60 7.42 6.34
N GLN A 125 -2.41 7.64 7.64
CA GLN A 125 -3.50 7.51 8.63
C GLN A 125 -4.59 8.56 8.44
N ILE A 126 -4.24 9.79 8.05
CA ILE A 126 -5.22 10.84 7.74
C ILE A 126 -6.06 10.43 6.52
N ARG A 127 -5.44 9.92 5.45
CA ARG A 127 -6.16 9.39 4.27
C ARG A 127 -7.08 8.25 4.65
N LEU A 128 -6.58 7.28 5.41
CA LEU A 128 -7.37 6.15 5.89
C LEU A 128 -8.58 6.61 6.71
N LYS A 129 -8.37 7.56 7.63
CA LYS A 129 -9.46 8.15 8.42
C LYS A 129 -10.51 8.81 7.52
N SER A 130 -10.08 9.61 6.55
CA SER A 130 -10.99 10.25 5.58
C SER A 130 -11.80 9.22 4.79
N GLN A 131 -11.17 8.14 4.33
CA GLN A 131 -11.83 7.04 3.62
C GLN A 131 -12.87 6.33 4.50
N LEU A 132 -12.54 6.06 5.77
CA LEU A 132 -13.48 5.46 6.73
C LEU A 132 -14.65 6.39 7.04
N GLN A 133 -14.41 7.69 7.21
CA GLN A 133 -15.48 8.68 7.43
C GLN A 133 -16.41 8.78 6.22
N ASN A 134 -15.86 8.83 5.00
CA ASN A 134 -16.66 8.83 3.79
C ASN A 134 -17.49 7.54 3.66
N THR A 135 -16.91 6.39 4.02
CA THR A 135 -17.62 5.10 4.01
C THR A 135 -18.77 5.11 5.03
N GLN A 136 -18.52 5.60 6.25
CA GLN A 136 -19.56 5.73 7.28
C GLN A 136 -20.70 6.62 6.79
N THR A 137 -20.41 7.80 6.25
CA THR A 137 -21.43 8.71 5.72
C THR A 137 -22.25 8.06 4.59
N ILE A 138 -21.63 7.26 3.74
CA ILE A 138 -22.37 6.52 2.69
C ILE A 138 -23.33 5.51 3.32
N ILE A 139 -22.90 4.76 4.34
CA ILE A 139 -23.75 3.78 5.04
C ILE A 139 -24.92 4.51 5.74
N ASP A 140 -24.64 5.60 6.45
CA ASP A 140 -25.66 6.38 7.15
C ASP A 140 -26.72 6.91 6.18
N ASN A 141 -26.29 7.47 5.04
CA ASN A 141 -27.20 7.95 3.99
C ASN A 141 -28.05 6.81 3.40
N ILE A 142 -27.48 5.61 3.22
CA ILE A 142 -28.22 4.44 2.72
C ILE A 142 -29.24 3.96 3.75
N GLU A 143 -28.91 4.01 5.04
CA GLU A 143 -29.85 3.67 6.11
C GLU A 143 -31.02 4.65 6.16
N GLU A 144 -30.75 5.96 6.06
CA GLU A 144 -31.79 6.99 5.98
C GLU A 144 -32.69 6.81 4.74
N LEU A 145 -32.10 6.60 3.56
CA LEU A 145 -32.83 6.30 2.32
C LEU A 145 -33.70 5.05 2.43
N SER A 146 -33.22 4.02 3.14
CA SER A 146 -33.99 2.80 3.37
C SER A 146 -35.18 3.05 4.29
N GLN A 147 -35.00 3.81 5.36
CA GLN A 147 -36.09 4.17 6.29
C GLN A 147 -37.16 5.02 5.59
N GLU A 148 -36.75 5.98 4.76
CA GLU A 148 -37.68 6.77 3.96
C GLU A 148 -38.43 5.89 2.96
N SER A 149 -37.74 4.95 2.31
CA SER A 149 -38.35 3.99 1.37
C SER A 149 -39.36 3.06 2.04
N ASP A 150 -39.06 2.55 3.24
CA ASP A 150 -39.99 1.76 4.05
C ASP A 150 -41.25 2.59 4.40
N ASN A 151 -41.09 3.86 4.80
CA ASN A 151 -42.20 4.76 5.11
C ASN A 151 -43.09 5.07 3.89
N ILE A 152 -42.48 5.34 2.73
CA ILE A 152 -43.20 5.56 1.47
C ILE A 152 -43.97 4.29 1.08
N PHE A 153 -43.34 3.13 1.19
CA PHE A 153 -43.98 1.85 0.88
C PHE A 153 -45.17 1.58 1.80
N GLN A 154 -45.05 1.81 3.11
CA GLN A 154 -46.17 1.63 4.05
C GLN A 154 -47.36 2.54 3.70
N ARG A 155 -47.11 3.80 3.31
CA ARG A 155 -48.15 4.74 2.85
C ARG A 155 -48.80 4.27 1.56
N LEU A 156 -48.00 3.76 0.61
CA LEU A 156 -48.51 3.25 -0.66
C LEU A 156 -49.33 1.98 -0.46
N ALA A 157 -48.86 1.05 0.38
CA ALA A 157 -49.56 -0.19 0.72
C ALA A 157 -50.90 0.09 1.39
N SER A 158 -50.95 1.03 2.35
CA SER A 158 -52.19 1.43 3.01
C SER A 158 -53.17 2.16 2.08
N ALA A 159 -52.68 2.98 1.14
CA ALA A 159 -53.51 3.57 0.08
C ALA A 159 -54.03 2.51 -0.91
N ALA A 160 -53.20 1.55 -1.29
CA ALA A 160 -53.55 0.46 -2.20
C ALA A 160 -54.57 -0.51 -1.58
N THR A 161 -54.50 -0.80 -0.28
CA THR A 161 -55.53 -1.61 0.41
C THR A 161 -56.89 -0.91 0.45
N ASN A 162 -56.93 0.42 0.53
CA ASN A 162 -58.18 1.20 0.46
C ASN A 162 -58.79 1.21 -0.95
N LEU A 163 -57.97 1.12 -2.01
CA LEU A 163 -58.39 1.06 -3.41
C LEU A 163 -58.66 -0.38 -3.91
N GLY A 164 -57.97 -1.37 -3.34
CA GLY A 164 -57.99 -2.78 -3.77
C GLY A 164 -59.33 -3.51 -3.56
N GLN A 165 -60.25 -2.95 -2.76
CA GLN A 165 -61.63 -3.45 -2.71
C GLN A 165 -62.41 -3.22 -4.02
N SER A 166 -61.86 -2.42 -4.95
CA SER A 166 -62.55 -1.98 -6.18
C SER A 166 -61.82 -2.32 -7.49
N ASN A 167 -60.52 -2.64 -7.50
CA ASN A 167 -59.77 -2.84 -8.74
C ASN A 167 -58.56 -3.81 -8.62
N PRO A 168 -58.51 -4.93 -9.35
CA PRO A 168 -57.42 -5.92 -9.28
C PRO A 168 -56.05 -5.41 -9.78
N LEU A 169 -56.00 -4.31 -10.55
CA LEU A 169 -54.74 -3.72 -11.02
C LEU A 169 -53.89 -3.13 -9.86
N ALA A 170 -54.54 -2.69 -8.77
CA ALA A 170 -53.86 -2.14 -7.59
C ALA A 170 -53.07 -3.20 -6.80
N ALA A 171 -53.48 -4.48 -6.86
CA ALA A 171 -52.76 -5.58 -6.22
C ALA A 171 -51.41 -5.86 -6.91
N LEU A 172 -51.36 -5.75 -8.24
CA LEU A 172 -50.15 -5.97 -9.04
C LEU A 172 -49.12 -4.84 -8.87
N GLU A 173 -49.57 -3.61 -8.67
CA GLU A 173 -48.69 -2.47 -8.34
C GLU A 173 -48.11 -2.58 -6.92
N GLY A 174 -48.87 -3.11 -5.96
CA GLY A 174 -48.38 -3.41 -4.62
C GLY A 174 -47.28 -4.49 -4.61
N GLU A 175 -47.42 -5.52 -5.44
CA GLU A 175 -46.42 -6.60 -5.59
C GLU A 175 -45.10 -6.08 -6.22
N LYS A 176 -45.19 -5.19 -7.21
CA LYS A 176 -44.02 -4.48 -7.78
C LYS A 176 -43.32 -3.58 -6.75
N GLY A 177 -44.08 -2.87 -5.92
CA GLY A 177 -43.51 -2.06 -4.83
C GLY A 177 -42.78 -2.91 -3.80
N ASN A 178 -43.30 -4.09 -3.48
CA ASN A 178 -42.68 -5.02 -2.53
C ASN A 178 -41.33 -5.56 -3.07
N LEU A 179 -41.27 -5.90 -4.36
CA LEU A 179 -40.03 -6.30 -5.04
C LEU A 179 -38.98 -5.16 -5.07
N GLN A 180 -39.41 -3.91 -5.28
CA GLN A 180 -38.52 -2.75 -5.23
C GLN A 180 -37.97 -2.53 -3.82
N LEU A 181 -38.80 -2.64 -2.79
CA LEU A 181 -38.37 -2.54 -1.40
C LEU A 181 -37.39 -3.66 -1.02
N GLN A 182 -37.67 -4.90 -1.45
CA GLN A 182 -36.77 -6.02 -1.27
C GLN A 182 -35.41 -5.78 -1.95
N THR A 183 -35.41 -5.15 -3.14
CA THR A 183 -34.19 -4.78 -3.85
C THR A 183 -33.36 -3.74 -3.08
N ILE A 184 -34.01 -2.71 -2.52
CA ILE A 184 -33.35 -1.69 -1.70
C ILE A 184 -32.72 -2.32 -0.45
N LYS A 185 -33.46 -3.21 0.24
CA LYS A 185 -32.94 -3.95 1.41
C LYS A 185 -31.74 -4.84 1.06
N ILE A 186 -31.78 -5.51 -0.09
CA ILE A 186 -30.63 -6.30 -0.58
C ILE A 186 -29.43 -5.39 -0.84
N GLN A 187 -29.60 -4.24 -1.48
CA GLN A 187 -28.52 -3.30 -1.75
C GLN A 187 -27.91 -2.72 -0.46
N GLN A 188 -28.74 -2.47 0.56
CA GLN A 188 -28.28 -2.05 1.88
C GLN A 188 -27.42 -3.14 2.54
N GLU A 189 -27.89 -4.38 2.59
CA GLU A 189 -27.13 -5.49 3.17
C GLU A 189 -25.83 -5.76 2.39
N GLN A 190 -25.87 -5.68 1.05
CA GLN A 190 -24.66 -5.75 0.23
C GLN A 190 -23.66 -4.65 0.58
N THR A 191 -24.14 -3.42 0.81
CA THR A 191 -23.25 -2.30 1.19
C THR A 191 -22.61 -2.54 2.55
N LYS A 192 -23.39 -2.98 3.55
CA LYS A 192 -22.85 -3.35 4.87
C LYS A 192 -21.78 -4.44 4.77
N ILE A 193 -22.02 -5.48 3.97
CA ILE A 193 -21.05 -6.55 3.73
C ILE A 193 -19.77 -6.00 3.09
N ILE A 194 -19.88 -5.14 2.08
CA ILE A 194 -18.72 -4.51 1.42
C ILE A 194 -17.94 -3.64 2.40
N SER A 195 -18.62 -2.88 3.26
CA SER A 195 -17.98 -2.04 4.28
C SER A 195 -17.25 -2.86 5.35
N GLU A 196 -17.84 -3.97 5.81
CA GLU A 196 -17.17 -4.89 6.73
C GLU A 196 -15.97 -5.58 6.05
N ALA A 197 -16.11 -5.98 4.78
CA ALA A 197 -15.00 -6.54 4.01
C ALA A 197 -13.86 -5.53 3.83
N LEU A 198 -14.17 -4.24 3.60
CA LEU A 198 -13.18 -3.16 3.56
C LEU A 198 -12.47 -3.01 4.92
N SER A 199 -13.22 -3.00 6.03
CA SER A 199 -12.66 -2.95 7.40
C SER A 199 -11.71 -4.12 7.66
N GLN A 200 -12.11 -5.34 7.31
CA GLN A 200 -11.27 -6.53 7.44
C GLN A 200 -10.03 -6.46 6.53
N SER A 201 -10.17 -5.94 5.32
CA SER A 201 -9.06 -5.72 4.38
C SER A 201 -8.04 -4.73 4.95
N ILE A 202 -8.50 -3.60 5.52
CA ILE A 202 -7.64 -2.61 6.19
C ILE A 202 -6.87 -3.26 7.35
N LYS A 203 -7.54 -4.00 8.23
CA LYS A 203 -6.89 -4.71 9.36
C LYS A 203 -5.84 -5.71 8.86
N THR A 204 -6.18 -6.48 7.84
CA THR A 204 -5.26 -7.45 7.21
C THR A 204 -4.06 -6.75 6.61
N HIS A 205 -4.27 -5.66 5.87
CA HIS A 205 -3.21 -4.88 5.27
C HIS A 205 -2.27 -4.27 6.33
N GLN A 206 -2.81 -3.71 7.41
CA GLN A 206 -2.00 -3.21 8.52
C GLN A 206 -1.17 -4.33 9.17
N SER A 207 -1.76 -5.50 9.41
CA SER A 207 -1.03 -6.67 9.94
C SER A 207 0.13 -7.09 9.02
N LEU A 208 -0.09 -7.07 7.70
CA LEU A 208 0.96 -7.34 6.72
C LEU A 208 2.07 -6.27 6.77
N GLN A 209 1.74 -5.00 6.91
CA GLN A 209 2.74 -3.93 7.03
C GLN A 209 3.58 -4.05 8.31
N TYR A 210 2.97 -4.40 9.45
CA TYR A 210 3.72 -4.73 10.68
C TYR A 210 4.63 -5.95 10.48
N SER A 211 4.14 -6.98 9.79
CA SER A 211 4.95 -8.16 9.46
C SER A 211 6.14 -7.80 8.57
N ASN A 212 5.91 -6.99 7.53
CA ASN A 212 6.96 -6.50 6.63
C ASN A 212 8.00 -5.66 7.38
N LEU A 213 7.58 -4.81 8.32
CA LEU A 213 8.50 -4.04 9.17
C LEU A 213 9.37 -4.96 10.04
N ASN A 214 8.75 -5.97 10.66
CA ASN A 214 9.46 -6.96 11.46
C ASN A 214 10.46 -7.76 10.62
N LEU A 215 10.06 -8.20 9.42
CA LEU A 215 10.94 -8.90 8.48
C LEU A 215 12.10 -8.00 8.02
N ALA A 216 11.84 -6.73 7.74
CA ALA A 216 12.87 -5.74 7.39
C ALA A 216 13.89 -5.55 8.52
N ASN A 217 13.42 -5.52 9.77
CA ASN A 217 14.27 -5.42 10.97
C ASN A 217 15.06 -6.70 11.24
N ILE A 218 14.45 -7.88 11.12
CA ILE A 218 15.13 -9.18 11.24
C ILE A 218 16.21 -9.31 10.16
N SER A 219 15.90 -8.94 8.92
CA SER A 219 16.86 -8.90 7.82
C SER A 219 18.06 -8.00 8.16
N GLN A 220 17.81 -6.84 8.78
CA GLN A 220 18.87 -5.91 9.17
C GLN A 220 19.75 -6.49 10.28
N GLN A 221 19.14 -7.09 11.31
CA GLN A 221 19.87 -7.73 12.41
C GLN A 221 20.70 -8.92 11.94
N MET A 222 20.15 -9.73 11.02
CA MET A 222 20.86 -10.87 10.44
C MET A 222 22.07 -10.42 9.60
N GLU A 223 21.92 -9.36 8.80
CA GLU A 223 23.03 -8.80 8.03
C GLU A 223 24.14 -8.26 8.96
N ALA A 224 23.76 -7.52 10.01
CA ALA A 224 24.70 -7.02 11.01
C ALA A 224 25.44 -8.17 11.72
N MET A 225 24.74 -9.23 12.10
CA MET A 225 25.32 -10.43 12.71
C MET A 225 26.30 -11.14 11.78
N ASN A 226 25.94 -11.28 10.50
CA ASN A 226 26.83 -11.87 9.48
C ASN A 226 28.09 -11.02 9.29
N ARG A 227 27.95 -9.70 9.26
CA ARG A 227 29.09 -8.79 9.18
C ARG A 227 30.01 -8.92 10.41
N THR A 228 29.46 -8.95 11.62
CA THR A 228 30.25 -9.16 12.85
C THR A 228 31.03 -10.47 12.80
N ARG A 229 30.37 -11.58 12.44
CA ARG A 229 31.05 -12.89 12.31
C ARG A 229 32.20 -12.88 11.30
N ARG A 230 32.02 -12.18 10.17
CA ARG A 230 33.09 -12.02 9.16
C ARG A 230 34.28 -11.24 9.71
N VAL A 231 34.03 -10.18 10.49
CA VAL A 231 35.08 -9.36 11.12
C VAL A 231 35.80 -10.15 12.20
N ASP A 232 35.08 -10.89 13.03
CA ASP A 232 35.66 -11.74 14.08
C ASP A 232 36.56 -12.82 13.47
N ALA A 233 36.08 -13.53 12.45
CA ALA A 233 36.85 -14.55 11.74
C ALA A 233 38.11 -13.97 11.08
N SER A 234 38.02 -12.77 10.48
CA SER A 234 39.18 -12.08 9.88
C SER A 234 40.18 -11.63 10.94
N THR A 235 39.69 -11.19 12.10
CA THR A 235 40.54 -10.77 13.24
C THR A 235 41.24 -11.98 13.85
N GLU A 236 40.56 -13.11 13.98
CA GLU A 236 41.14 -14.36 14.44
C GLU A 236 42.21 -14.87 13.46
N ALA A 237 41.92 -14.88 12.17
CA ALA A 237 42.90 -15.23 11.13
C ALA A 237 44.12 -14.29 11.16
N ALA A 238 43.92 -12.98 11.33
CA ALA A 238 45.02 -12.02 11.44
C ALA A 238 45.87 -12.25 12.71
N ARG A 239 45.23 -12.59 13.84
CA ARG A 239 45.94 -12.99 15.07
C ARG A 239 46.76 -14.26 14.85
N LEU A 240 46.19 -15.28 14.19
CA LEU A 240 46.89 -16.52 13.85
C LEU A 240 48.08 -16.27 12.92
N ILE A 241 47.93 -15.48 11.86
CA ILE A 241 49.03 -15.11 10.96
C ILE A 241 50.11 -14.35 11.73
N ARG A 242 49.73 -13.38 12.57
CA ARG A 242 50.69 -12.64 13.40
C ARG A 242 51.45 -13.58 14.33
N THR A 243 50.76 -14.44 15.08
CA THR A 243 51.40 -15.40 15.98
C THR A 243 52.32 -16.35 15.21
N THR A 244 51.86 -16.91 14.09
CA THR A 244 52.65 -17.81 13.26
C THR A 244 53.89 -17.11 12.69
N SER A 245 53.76 -15.88 12.20
CA SER A 245 54.89 -15.09 11.68
C SER A 245 55.90 -14.73 12.77
N GLN A 246 55.44 -14.46 13.99
CA GLN A 246 56.32 -14.25 15.15
C GLN A 246 57.02 -15.54 15.53
N THR A 247 56.30 -16.67 15.61
CA THR A 247 56.88 -17.97 15.91
C THR A 247 57.90 -18.40 14.86
N ASP A 248 57.63 -18.19 13.57
CA ASP A 248 58.59 -18.47 12.49
C ASP A 248 59.84 -17.58 12.58
N LEU A 249 59.66 -16.29 12.90
CA LEU A 249 60.78 -15.36 13.07
C LEU A 249 61.68 -15.73 14.26
N PHE A 250 61.09 -16.15 15.38
CA PHE A 250 61.84 -16.58 16.58
C PHE A 250 62.34 -18.03 16.51
N GLY A 251 61.72 -18.88 15.69
CA GLY A 251 62.16 -20.25 15.44
C GLY A 251 63.32 -20.36 14.44
N ARG A 252 63.80 -19.23 13.91
CA ARG A 252 64.89 -19.13 12.93
C ARG A 252 66.25 -18.78 13.54
N GLU A 253 66.40 -18.85 14.86
CA GLU A 253 67.73 -18.87 15.49
C GLU A 253 68.21 -20.31 15.67
N GLU A 254 69.44 -20.56 15.22
CA GLU A 254 70.21 -21.83 15.20
C GLU A 254 70.06 -22.73 13.95
N ASN A 255 70.70 -22.28 12.86
CA ASN A 255 71.70 -23.06 12.11
C ASN A 255 72.78 -22.12 11.58
#